data_AF-A0A835HA34-F1
#
_entry.id   AF-A0A835HA34-F1
#
_cell.length_a   1.000
_cell.length_b   1.000
_cell.length_c   1.000
_cell.angle_alpha   90.00
_cell.angle_beta   90.00
_cell.angle_gamma   90.00
#
_symmetry.space_group_name_H-M   'P 1'
#
loop_
_entity.id
_entity.type
_entity.pdbx_description
1 polymer ?
#
loop_
_entity_poly.entity_id
_entity_poly.type
_entity_poly.pdbx_seq_one_letter_code
_entity_poly.pdbx_strand_id
1 'polypeptide(L)'
;MKNNEGIIMDSQEDIGEFLIKHYSEKFKRVEHDINWDLIHSMPHIISEVDNVALSALRTAQEIKAAVFLLNANSSPGLDGFTGFFFHHC
;
A
#
# COMPACT_ATOMS: atom_id res chain seq x y z
N MET A 1 -23.93 -17.18 2.22
CA MET A 1 -23.36 -15.83 2.44
C MET A 1 -24.45 -14.94 3.06
N LYS A 2 -24.16 -13.83 3.74
CA LYS A 2 -25.23 -12.93 4.26
C LYS A 2 -25.13 -11.55 3.63
N ASN A 3 -26.27 -10.94 3.30
CA ASN A 3 -26.33 -9.56 2.82
C ASN A 3 -26.22 -8.56 4.00
N ASN A 4 -26.29 -7.26 3.69
CA ASN A 4 -26.18 -6.19 4.69
C ASN A 4 -27.32 -6.15 5.71
N GLU A 5 -28.42 -6.87 5.45
CA GLU A 5 -29.59 -7.00 6.33
C GLU A 5 -29.52 -8.30 7.18
N GLY A 6 -28.44 -9.07 7.05
CA GLY A 6 -28.25 -10.34 7.75
C GLY A 6 -29.01 -11.53 7.15
N ILE A 7 -29.65 -11.34 5.98
CA ILE A 7 -30.39 -12.38 5.25
C ILE A 7 -29.39 -13.31 4.55
N ILE A 8 -29.65 -14.62 4.62
CA ILE A 8 -28.83 -15.63 3.93
C ILE A 8 -29.13 -15.56 2.42
N MET A 9 -28.07 -15.40 1.64
CA MET A 9 -28.05 -15.59 0.19
C MET A 9 -27.40 -16.94 -0.12
N ASP A 10 -28.11 -17.77 -0.87
CA ASP A 10 -27.74 -19.15 -1.24
C ASP A 10 -27.74 -19.41 -2.75
N SER A 11 -28.39 -18.56 -3.57
CA SER A 11 -28.30 -18.62 -5.02
C SER A 11 -27.00 -17.99 -5.56
N GLN A 12 -26.51 -18.48 -6.70
CA GLN A 12 -25.29 -17.92 -7.32
C GLN A 12 -25.55 -16.52 -7.88
N GLU A 13 -26.74 -16.29 -8.43
CA GLU A 13 -27.17 -15.00 -8.97
C GLU A 13 -27.17 -13.92 -7.87
N ASP A 14 -27.80 -14.19 -6.72
CA ASP A 14 -27.88 -13.22 -5.62
C ASP A 14 -26.49 -12.89 -5.05
N ILE A 15 -25.65 -13.93 -4.91
CA ILE A 15 -24.26 -13.77 -4.45
C ILE A 15 -23.46 -12.94 -5.47
N GLY A 16 -23.62 -13.22 -6.76
CA GLY A 16 -22.95 -12.50 -7.84
C GLY A 16 -23.32 -11.02 -7.88
N GLU A 17 -24.62 -10.70 -7.89
CA GLU A 17 -25.12 -9.33 -7.88
C GLU A 17 -24.66 -8.56 -6.64
N PHE A 18 -24.72 -9.20 -5.46
CA PHE A 18 -24.23 -8.59 -4.24
C PHE A 18 -22.74 -8.26 -4.32
N LEU A 19 -21.90 -9.20 -4.81
CA LEU A 19 -20.45 -8.99 -4.90
C LEU A 19 -20.11 -7.90 -5.89
N ILE A 20 -20.76 -7.88 -7.06
CA ILE A 20 -20.60 -6.83 -8.07
C ILE A 20 -20.92 -5.48 -7.43
N LYS A 21 -22.11 -5.33 -6.85
CA LYS A 21 -22.51 -4.08 -6.20
C LYS A 21 -21.54 -3.65 -5.12
N HIS A 22 -21.19 -4.56 -4.20
CA HIS A 22 -20.30 -4.28 -3.08
C HIS A 22 -18.93 -3.77 -3.54
N TYR A 23 -18.30 -4.47 -4.48
CA TYR A 23 -16.96 -4.09 -4.93
C TYR A 23 -16.97 -2.92 -5.91
N SER A 24 -18.00 -2.78 -6.74
CA SER A 24 -18.17 -1.57 -7.57
C SER A 24 -18.32 -0.32 -6.72
N GLU A 25 -19.08 -0.38 -5.61
CA GLU A 25 -19.21 0.74 -4.68
C GLU A 25 -17.91 0.97 -3.90
N LYS A 26 -17.30 -0.09 -3.36
CA LYS A 26 -16.08 0.00 -2.55
C LYS A 26 -14.88 0.56 -3.32
N PHE A 27 -14.74 0.20 -4.59
CA PHE A 27 -13.66 0.69 -5.46
C PHE A 27 -14.10 1.85 -6.36
N LYS A 28 -15.29 2.41 -6.13
CA LYS A 28 -15.71 3.61 -6.84
C LYS A 28 -14.74 4.73 -6.49
N ARG A 29 -14.12 5.32 -7.52
CA ARG A 29 -13.29 6.50 -7.34
C ARG A 29 -14.16 7.60 -6.73
N VAL A 30 -13.82 8.01 -5.52
CA VAL A 30 -14.37 9.21 -4.91
C VAL A 30 -13.38 10.32 -5.21
N GLU A 31 -13.81 11.31 -5.98
CA GLU A 31 -13.07 12.55 -6.11
C GLU A 31 -13.26 13.32 -4.80
N HIS A 32 -12.18 13.43 -4.04
CA HIS A 32 -12.12 14.28 -2.87
C HIS A 32 -11.38 15.55 -3.27
N ASP A 33 -12.02 16.70 -3.05
CA ASP A 33 -11.29 17.96 -3.03
C ASP A 33 -10.33 17.92 -1.83
N ILE A 34 -9.04 17.85 -2.13
CA ILE A 34 -8.00 17.88 -1.11
C ILE A 34 -8.03 19.29 -0.51
N ASN A 35 -8.45 19.40 0.74
CA ASN A 35 -8.33 20.65 1.48
C ASN A 35 -6.85 20.86 1.85
N TRP A 36 -6.16 21.65 1.04
CA TRP A 36 -4.75 21.99 1.24
C TRP A 36 -4.51 22.83 2.51
N ASP A 37 -5.54 23.46 3.08
CA ASP A 37 -5.40 24.23 4.33
C ASP A 37 -5.01 23.33 5.52
N LEU A 38 -5.31 22.02 5.45
CA LEU A 38 -4.87 21.04 6.45
C LEU A 38 -3.35 20.99 6.60
N ILE A 39 -2.59 21.32 5.56
CA ILE A 39 -1.12 21.37 5.62
C ILE A 39 -0.64 22.40 6.65
N HIS A 40 -1.35 23.52 6.80
CA HIS A 40 -0.98 24.55 7.78
C HIS A 40 -1.13 24.07 9.23
N SER A 41 -1.91 23.02 9.47
CA SER A 41 -2.05 22.39 10.79
C SER A 41 -1.01 21.31 11.08
N MET A 42 -0.22 20.91 10.07
CA MET A 42 0.78 19.85 10.24
C MET A 42 1.96 20.38 11.06
N PRO A 43 2.38 19.66 12.11
CA PRO A 43 3.53 20.09 12.89
C PRO A 43 4.82 19.94 12.07
N HIS A 44 5.69 20.95 12.16
CA HIS A 44 7.04 20.87 11.60
C HIS A 44 7.94 20.04 12.51
N ILE A 45 7.90 18.71 12.32
CA ILE A 45 8.67 17.75 13.11
C ILE A 45 9.99 17.33 12.46
N ILE A 46 10.16 17.60 11.16
CA ILE A 46 11.37 17.26 10.41
C ILE A 46 12.36 18.41 10.57
N SER A 47 13.52 18.13 11.16
CA SER A 47 14.59 19.11 11.29
C SER A 47 15.36 19.28 9.98
N GLU A 48 16.17 20.34 9.90
CA GLU A 48 17.05 20.54 8.74
C GLU A 48 18.05 19.39 8.58
N VAL A 49 18.53 18.83 9.70
CA VAL A 49 19.43 17.67 9.68
C VAL A 49 18.74 16.45 9.07
N ASP A 50 17.47 16.23 9.42
CA ASP A 50 16.66 15.15 8.84
C ASP A 50 16.46 15.35 7.34
N ASN A 51 16.16 16.59 6.91
CA ASN A 51 16.00 16.91 5.48
C ASN A 51 17.28 16.61 4.70
N VAL A 52 18.44 17.01 5.23
CA VAL A 52 19.74 16.73 4.61
C VAL A 52 19.99 15.22 4.53
N ALA A 53 19.73 14.48 5.61
CA ALA A 53 19.93 13.03 5.64
C ALA A 53 18.97 12.26 4.70
N LEU A 54 17.71 12.70 4.59
CA LEU A 54 16.71 12.11 3.71
C LEU A 54 16.97 12.42 2.23
N SER A 55 17.52 13.61 1.93
CA SER A 55 17.81 14.06 0.56
C SER A 55 19.20 13.64 0.07
N ALA A 56 20.05 13.12 0.95
CA ALA A 56 21.39 12.68 0.59
C ALA A 56 21.35 11.46 -0.34
N LEU A 57 22.24 11.45 -1.33
CA LEU A 57 22.48 10.25 -2.14
C LEU A 57 23.04 9.14 -1.26
N ARG A 58 22.38 7.98 -1.29
CA ARG A 58 22.82 6.81 -0.54
C ARG A 58 24.03 6.16 -1.20
N THR A 59 24.91 5.66 -0.36
CA THR A 59 26.10 4.92 -0.79
C THR A 59 25.74 3.51 -1.25
N ALA A 60 26.60 2.90 -2.06
CA ALA A 60 26.41 1.51 -2.48
C ALA A 60 26.34 0.54 -1.28
N GLN A 61 27.08 0.84 -0.21
CA GLN A 61 27.08 0.08 1.03
C GLN A 61 25.72 0.14 1.74
N GLU A 62 25.14 1.34 1.86
CA GLU A 62 23.81 1.50 2.45
C GLU A 62 22.73 0.80 1.63
N ILE A 63 22.78 0.92 0.30
CA ILE A 63 21.85 0.24 -0.61
C ILE A 63 21.96 -1.28 -0.41
N LYS A 64 23.19 -1.82 -0.41
CA LYS A 64 23.42 -3.25 -0.18
C LYS A 64 22.88 -3.68 1.18
N ALA A 65 23.15 -2.93 2.24
CA ALA A 65 22.67 -3.28 3.58
C ALA A 65 21.14 -3.31 3.65
N ALA A 66 20.47 -2.32 3.06
CA ALA A 66 19.00 -2.27 3.01
C ALA A 66 18.40 -3.44 2.22
N VAL A 67 19.00 -3.80 1.08
CA VAL A 67 18.57 -4.96 0.28
C VAL A 67 18.76 -6.27 1.06
N PHE A 68 19.88 -6.44 1.75
CA PHE A 68 20.16 -7.65 2.53
C PHE A 68 19.32 -7.76 3.81
N LEU A 69 18.75 -6.65 4.29
CA LEU A 69 17.76 -6.63 5.37
C LEU A 69 16.37 -7.11 4.93
N LEU A 70 16.07 -7.13 3.62
CA LEU A 70 14.81 -7.67 3.13
C LEU A 70 14.69 -9.15 3.46
N ASN A 71 13.48 -9.58 3.82
CA ASN A 71 13.21 -11.00 4.00
C ASN A 71 13.32 -11.72 2.64
N ALA A 72 14.33 -12.59 2.52
CA ALA A 72 14.59 -13.37 1.31
C ALA A 72 13.39 -14.21 0.85
N ASN A 73 12.54 -14.62 1.81
CA ASN A 73 11.36 -15.46 1.58
C ASN A 73 10.05 -14.66 1.45
N SER A 74 10.11 -13.33 1.36
CA SER A 74 8.92 -12.52 1.09
C SER A 74 8.30 -12.88 -0.24
N SER A 75 6.97 -12.80 -0.34
CA SER A 75 6.26 -12.92 -1.61
C SER A 75 6.78 -11.89 -2.62
N PRO A 76 6.91 -12.26 -3.90
CA PRO A 76 7.38 -11.36 -4.93
C PRO A 76 6.39 -10.21 -5.17
N GLY A 77 6.91 -9.07 -5.61
CA GLY A 77 6.10 -7.95 -6.06
C GLY A 77 5.50 -8.20 -7.46
N LEU A 78 4.96 -7.14 -8.07
CA LEU A 78 4.49 -7.18 -9.46
C LEU A 78 5.61 -7.49 -10.47
N ASP A 79 6.87 -7.33 -10.06
CA ASP A 79 8.07 -7.64 -10.83
C ASP A 79 8.45 -9.13 -10.81
N GLY A 80 7.83 -9.94 -9.95
CA GLY A 80 8.09 -11.37 -9.84
C GLY A 80 9.37 -11.74 -9.09
N PHE A 81 10.15 -10.78 -8.59
CA PHE A 81 11.40 -11.06 -7.87
C PHE A 81 11.18 -11.13 -6.36
N THR A 82 11.77 -12.14 -5.73
CA THR A 82 11.80 -12.26 -4.26
C THR A 82 13.09 -11.67 -3.69
N GLY A 83 13.14 -11.44 -2.38
CA GLY A 83 14.36 -10.98 -1.71
C GLY A 83 15.56 -11.92 -1.95
N PHE A 84 15.29 -13.22 -2.14
CA PHE A 84 16.32 -14.22 -2.47
C PHE A 84 17.16 -13.85 -3.69
N PHE A 85 16.52 -13.35 -4.76
CA PHE A 85 17.22 -12.94 -5.99
C PHE A 85 18.28 -11.90 -5.69
N PHE A 86 17.93 -10.87 -4.92
CA PHE A 86 18.84 -9.76 -4.61
C PHE A 86 19.93 -10.10 -3.57
N HIS A 87 19.77 -11.18 -2.80
CA HIS A 87 20.79 -11.65 -1.86
C HIS A 87 21.88 -12.48 -2.55
N HIS A 88 21.55 -13.14 -3.67
CA HIS A 88 22.41 -14.14 -4.32
C HIS A 88 22.99 -13.70 -5.67
N CYS A 89 22.57 -12.55 -6.19
CA CYS A 89 23.17 -11.89 -7.36
C CYS A 89 24.20 -10.83 -6.91
#